data_AF-A0A845YQ14-F1
#
_entry.id   AF-A0A845YQ14-F1
#
_cell.length_a   1.000
_cell.length_b   1.000
_cell.length_c   1.000
_cell.angle_alpha   90.00
_cell.angle_beta   90.00
_cell.angle_gamma   90.00
#
_symmetry.space_group_name_H-M   'P 1'
#
loop_
_entity.id
_entity.type
_entity.pdbx_description
1 polymer ?
#
loop_
_entity_poly.entity_id
_entity_poly.type
_entity_poly.pdbx_seq_one_letter_code
_entity_poly.pdbx_strand_id
1 'polypeptide(L)'
;ERVKMLDQIEPYKINDRYIVGIDREAELLKISIEQYTDILLNSIRNSELSEPLKTQVLAKFDTVKITKFHQSFSVVRVTIPTQTKMSDLGDLVFSRNGSSTEEVIGTKIVSINELFNHS
;
A
#
# COMPACT_ATOMS: atom_id res chain seq x y z
N GLU A 1 -19.22 -3.46 12.76
CA GLU A 1 -19.56 -4.29 13.95
C GLU A 1 -18.85 -5.65 13.99
N ARG A 2 -18.70 -6.39 12.89
CA ARG A 2 -18.11 -7.75 12.89
C ARG A 2 -16.70 -7.88 13.49
N VAL A 3 -15.80 -6.92 13.22
CA VAL A 3 -14.43 -6.91 13.79
C VAL A 3 -14.43 -6.72 15.31
N LYS A 4 -15.33 -5.89 15.84
CA LYS A 4 -15.47 -5.67 17.28
C LYS A 4 -15.91 -6.94 18.02
N MET A 5 -16.79 -7.74 17.39
CA MET A 5 -17.27 -8.99 17.98
C MET A 5 -16.26 -10.13 17.91
N LEU A 6 -15.47 -10.21 16.85
CA LEU A 6 -14.54 -11.33 16.63
C LEU A 6 -13.20 -11.11 17.34
N ASP A 7 -12.70 -9.88 17.33
CA ASP A 7 -11.31 -9.59 17.69
C ASP A 7 -11.21 -8.63 18.89
N GLN A 8 -12.34 -8.25 19.49
CA GLN A 8 -12.44 -7.29 20.60
C GLN A 8 -11.75 -5.93 20.35
N ILE A 9 -11.46 -5.60 19.09
CA ILE A 9 -10.83 -4.35 18.69
C ILE A 9 -11.91 -3.33 18.37
N GLU A 10 -11.80 -2.12 18.93
CA GLU A 10 -12.60 -0.98 18.50
C GLU A 10 -11.98 -0.35 17.26
N PRO A 11 -12.62 -0.43 16.08
CA PRO A 11 -12.02 0.13 14.87
C PRO A 11 -11.89 1.65 15.00
N TYR A 12 -10.70 2.19 14.72
CA TYR A 12 -10.48 3.62 14.73
C TYR A 12 -10.94 4.25 13.41
N LYS A 13 -12.00 5.06 13.46
CA LYS A 13 -12.47 5.82 12.29
C LYS A 13 -11.60 7.06 12.04
N ILE A 14 -10.93 7.11 10.89
CA ILE A 14 -10.28 8.31 10.33
C ILE A 14 -10.97 8.66 9.01
N ASN A 15 -11.54 9.87 8.94
CA ASN A 15 -12.43 10.29 7.85
C ASN A 15 -13.54 9.24 7.66
N ASP A 16 -13.69 8.65 6.48
CA ASP A 16 -14.67 7.59 6.18
C ASP A 16 -14.09 6.17 6.23
N ARG A 17 -12.88 6.00 6.77
CA ARG A 17 -12.19 4.71 6.83
C ARG A 17 -12.05 4.22 8.27
N TYR A 18 -12.16 2.92 8.45
CA TYR A 18 -11.95 2.25 9.74
C TYR A 18 -10.60 1.54 9.73
N ILE A 19 -9.74 1.92 10.68
CA ILE A 19 -8.40 1.36 10.88
C ILE A 19 -8.47 0.36 12.03
N VAL A 20 -7.98 -0.86 11.78
CA VAL A 20 -7.97 -1.95 12.76
C VAL A 20 -6.56 -2.45 13.06
N GLY A 21 -5.55 -1.93 12.35
CA GLY A 21 -4.15 -2.33 12.48
C GLY A 21 -3.84 -3.70 11.87
N ILE A 22 -2.55 -3.95 11.62
CA ILE A 22 -2.03 -5.24 11.15
C ILE A 22 -1.77 -6.22 12.30
N ASP A 23 -1.84 -5.76 13.56
CA ASP A 23 -1.56 -6.56 14.75
C ASP A 23 -2.42 -7.82 14.79
N ARG A 24 -3.71 -7.67 14.48
CA ARG A 24 -4.66 -8.77 14.38
C ARG A 24 -4.27 -9.80 13.30
N GLU A 25 -3.86 -9.34 12.12
CA GLU A 25 -3.48 -10.24 11.03
C GLU A 25 -2.22 -11.03 11.40
N ALA A 26 -1.24 -10.37 12.02
CA ALA A 26 -0.03 -11.01 12.53
C ALA A 26 -0.33 -12.02 13.65
N GLU A 27 -1.22 -11.67 14.59
CA GLU A 27 -1.68 -12.57 15.67
C GLU A 27 -2.38 -13.81 15.13
N LEU A 28 -3.29 -13.65 14.15
CA LEU A 28 -3.99 -14.76 13.50
C LEU A 28 -3.01 -15.69 12.77
N LEU A 29 -1.95 -15.13 12.19
CA LEU A 29 -0.87 -15.86 11.52
C LEU A 29 0.19 -16.41 12.49
N LYS A 30 0.12 -16.05 13.79
CA LYS A 30 1.10 -16.40 14.83
C LYS A 30 2.52 -15.96 14.49
N ILE A 31 2.67 -14.78 13.89
CA ILE A 31 3.95 -14.18 13.54
C ILE A 31 4.11 -12.80 14.20
N SER A 32 5.35 -12.33 14.30
CA SER A 32 5.60 -10.96 14.77
C SER A 32 5.21 -9.93 13.70
N ILE A 33 5.04 -8.68 14.12
CA ILE A 33 4.80 -7.55 13.20
C ILE A 33 5.97 -7.39 12.22
N GLU A 34 7.20 -7.63 12.67
CA GLU A 34 8.39 -7.59 11.83
C GLU A 34 8.33 -8.67 10.74
N GLN A 35 7.99 -9.90 11.11
CA GLN A 35 7.82 -10.99 10.15
C GLN A 35 6.69 -10.70 9.15
N TYR A 36 5.58 -10.14 9.61
CA TYR A 36 4.47 -9.73 8.72
C TYR A 36 4.93 -8.62 7.75
N THR A 37 5.69 -7.64 8.25
CA THR A 37 6.29 -6.56 7.45
C THR A 37 7.25 -7.14 6.40
N ASP A 38 8.09 -8.11 6.77
CA ASP A 38 9.02 -8.78 5.86
C ASP A 38 8.29 -9.56 4.75
N ILE A 39 7.16 -10.19 5.05
CA ILE A 39 6.33 -10.86 4.02
C ILE A 39 5.87 -9.84 2.98
N LEU A 40 5.37 -8.68 3.40
CA LEU A 40 4.92 -7.62 2.49
C LEU A 40 6.08 -7.03 1.68
N LEU A 41 7.21 -6.75 2.34
CA LEU A 41 8.43 -6.26 1.69
C LEU A 41 8.93 -7.24 0.63
N ASN A 42 8.97 -8.54 0.96
CA ASN A 42 9.37 -9.58 0.02
C ASN A 42 8.40 -9.71 -1.14
N SER A 43 7.09 -9.54 -0.91
CA SER A 43 6.09 -9.52 -1.99
C SER A 43 6.33 -8.36 -2.96
N ILE A 44 6.68 -7.17 -2.47
CA ILE A 44 7.00 -6.02 -3.33
C ILE A 44 8.33 -6.25 -4.06
N ARG A 45 9.34 -6.77 -3.35
CA ARG A 45 10.68 -7.05 -3.91
C ARG A 45 10.62 -8.04 -5.08
N ASN A 46 9.81 -9.09 -4.93
CA ASN A 46 9.66 -10.14 -5.92
C ASN A 46 8.56 -9.85 -6.96
N SER A 47 7.91 -8.68 -6.88
CA SER A 47 6.93 -8.25 -7.89
C SER A 47 7.62 -7.82 -9.19
N GLU A 48 6.84 -7.76 -10.27
CA GLU A 48 7.29 -7.26 -11.57
C GLU A 48 7.19 -5.73 -11.69
N LEU A 49 7.09 -5.01 -10.56
CA LEU A 49 7.04 -3.55 -10.55
C LEU A 49 8.34 -2.98 -11.15
N SER A 50 8.24 -1.99 -12.03
CA SER A 50 9.43 -1.45 -12.69
C SER A 50 10.24 -0.48 -11.83
N GLU A 51 11.52 -0.34 -12.20
CA GLU A 51 12.46 0.58 -11.53
C GLU A 51 12.38 1.99 -12.12
N PRO A 52 12.51 3.06 -11.31
CA PRO A 52 12.99 3.09 -9.92
C PRO A 52 11.87 2.97 -8.88
N LEU A 53 10.60 2.87 -9.29
CA LEU A 53 9.49 2.94 -8.35
C LEU A 53 9.58 1.83 -7.29
N LYS A 54 9.90 0.60 -7.70
CA LYS A 54 10.08 -0.51 -6.75
C LYS A 54 11.12 -0.19 -5.69
N THR A 55 12.32 0.23 -6.07
CA THR A 55 13.37 0.61 -5.12
C THR A 55 12.91 1.73 -4.19
N GLN A 56 12.24 2.75 -4.73
CA GLN A 56 11.80 3.88 -3.91
C GLN A 56 10.67 3.53 -2.94
N VAL A 57 9.73 2.67 -3.35
CA VAL A 57 8.66 2.15 -2.48
C VAL A 57 9.25 1.32 -1.36
N LEU A 58 10.16 0.39 -1.67
CA LEU A 58 10.86 -0.41 -0.66
C LEU A 58 11.63 0.47 0.34
N ALA A 59 12.30 1.53 -0.13
CA ALA A 59 13.06 2.44 0.71
C ALA A 59 12.18 3.31 1.64
N LYS A 60 10.92 3.54 1.28
CA LYS A 60 9.96 4.34 2.06
C LYS A 60 8.85 3.51 2.72
N PHE A 61 8.99 2.20 2.72
CA PHE A 61 8.07 1.29 3.38
C PHE A 61 8.35 1.31 4.88
N ASP A 62 7.35 1.61 5.70
CA ASP A 62 7.51 1.63 7.14
C ASP A 62 6.23 1.26 7.88
N THR A 63 6.39 0.75 9.10
CA THR A 63 5.28 0.43 10.00
C THR A 63 5.16 1.54 11.05
N VAL A 64 4.04 2.24 11.04
CA VAL A 64 3.75 3.33 11.99
C VAL A 64 2.79 2.86 13.06
N LYS A 65 3.01 3.30 14.30
CA LYS A 65 2.04 3.09 15.39
C LYS A 65 1.13 4.29 15.50
N ILE A 66 -0.16 4.06 15.34
CA ILE A 66 -1.21 5.05 15.58
C ILE A 66 -1.81 4.73 16.94
N THR A 67 -1.58 5.61 17.92
CA THR A 67 -2.17 5.48 19.26
C THR A 67 -3.35 6.42 19.39
N LYS A 68 -4.48 5.91 19.88
CA LYS A 68 -5.63 6.72 20.25
C LYS A 68 -6.18 6.26 21.59
N PHE A 69 -6.39 7.23 22.49
CA PHE A 69 -6.73 6.98 23.90
C PHE A 69 -5.72 6.02 24.55
N HIS A 70 -6.05 4.72 24.61
CA HIS A 70 -5.24 3.66 25.22
C HIS A 70 -4.99 2.47 24.28
N GLN A 71 -5.40 2.56 23.02
CA GLN A 71 -5.18 1.51 22.03
C GLN A 71 -4.15 1.98 21.00
N SER A 72 -3.20 1.10 20.69
CA SER A 72 -2.22 1.32 19.63
C SER A 72 -2.49 0.37 18.47
N PHE A 73 -2.41 0.89 17.26
CA PHE A 73 -2.57 0.14 16.03
C PHE A 73 -1.27 0.25 15.24
N SER A 74 -0.66 -0.87 14.92
CA SER A 74 0.42 -0.93 13.94
C SER A 74 -0.20 -0.86 12.55
N VAL A 75 0.28 0.06 11.71
CA VAL A 75 -0.24 0.26 10.35
C VAL A 75 0.94 0.30 9.40
N VAL A 76 0.87 -0.44 8.30
CA VAL A 76 1.84 -0.31 7.21
C VAL A 76 1.56 0.98 6.45
N ARG A 77 2.60 1.79 6.29
CA ARG A 77 2.61 2.96 5.42
C ARG A 77 3.45 2.66 4.19
N VAL A 78 2.80 2.72 3.03
CA VAL A 78 3.47 2.63 1.73
C VAL A 78 3.44 4.01 1.09
N THR A 79 4.59 4.67 1.03
CA THR A 79 4.70 6.00 0.45
C THR A 79 5.12 5.90 -1.01
N ILE A 80 4.22 6.28 -1.92
CA ILE A 80 4.53 6.39 -3.35
C ILE A 80 5.17 7.75 -3.60
N PRO A 81 6.46 7.82 -4.00
CA PRO A 81 7.11 9.09 -4.33
C PRO A 81 6.56 9.67 -5.63
N THR A 82 6.81 10.97 -5.84
CA THR A 82 6.61 11.58 -7.16
C THR A 82 7.46 10.84 -8.21
N GLN A 83 6.81 10.42 -9.29
CA GLN A 83 7.44 9.72 -10.39
C GLN A 83 7.84 10.72 -11.48
N THR A 84 9.04 10.57 -12.04
CA THR A 84 9.53 11.35 -13.19
C THR A 84 9.42 10.60 -14.51
N LYS A 85 8.96 9.35 -14.46
CA LYS A 85 8.67 8.52 -15.62
C LYS A 85 7.54 7.55 -15.27
N MET A 86 6.84 7.09 -16.30
CA MET A 86 5.83 6.04 -16.16
C MET A 86 6.44 4.78 -15.52
N SER A 87 5.64 4.07 -14.74
CA SER A 87 5.97 2.75 -14.17
C SER A 87 4.91 1.73 -14.53
N ASP A 88 5.29 0.47 -14.52
CA ASP A 88 4.53 -0.68 -14.99
C ASP A 88 4.70 -1.85 -14.02
N LEU A 89 3.84 -2.84 -14.17
CA LEU A 89 3.87 -4.10 -13.44
C LEU A 89 3.84 -5.23 -14.48
N GLY A 90 5.02 -5.78 -14.81
CA GLY A 90 5.13 -6.86 -15.80
C GLY A 90 4.63 -6.43 -17.18
N ASP A 91 5.09 -5.28 -17.66
CA ASP A 91 4.68 -4.65 -18.93
C ASP A 91 3.23 -4.11 -18.96
N LEU A 92 2.46 -4.26 -17.88
CA LEU A 92 1.11 -3.70 -17.76
C LEU A 92 1.15 -2.33 -17.07
N VAL A 93 0.46 -1.36 -17.65
CA VAL A 93 0.33 -0.01 -17.10
C VAL A 93 -1.04 0.15 -16.47
N PHE A 94 -1.10 0.69 -15.26
CA PHE A 94 -2.34 0.95 -14.56
C PHE A 94 -2.48 2.43 -14.24
N SER A 95 -3.72 2.94 -14.33
CA SER A 95 -4.04 4.30 -13.92
C SER A 95 -5.28 4.34 -13.06
N ARG A 96 -5.37 5.37 -12.22
CA ARG A 96 -6.49 5.58 -11.34
C ARG A 96 -7.54 6.45 -12.05
N ASN A 97 -8.72 5.88 -12.26
CA ASN A 97 -9.89 6.60 -12.75
C ASN A 97 -10.89 6.76 -11.61
N GLY A 98 -10.82 7.90 -10.92
CA GLY A 98 -11.59 8.14 -9.70
C GLY A 98 -11.23 7.17 -8.57
N SER A 99 -12.13 6.24 -8.24
CA SER A 99 -11.91 5.20 -7.24
C SER A 99 -11.43 3.86 -7.80
N SER A 100 -11.46 3.69 -9.13
CA SER A 100 -11.05 2.46 -9.80
C SER A 100 -9.59 2.52 -10.23
N THR A 101 -8.92 1.36 -10.21
CA THR A 101 -7.62 1.17 -10.85
C THR A 101 -7.85 0.31 -12.09
N GLU A 102 -7.51 0.85 -13.26
CA GLU A 102 -7.78 0.24 -14.55
C GLU A 102 -6.48 0.00 -15.31
N GLU A 103 -6.38 -1.12 -16.03
CA GLU A 103 -5.30 -1.33 -17.00
C GLU A 103 -5.47 -0.34 -18.16
N VAL A 104 -4.36 0.26 -18.56
CA VAL A 104 -4.30 1.25 -19.62
C VAL A 104 -3.66 0.63 -20.85
N ILE A 105 -4.40 0.63 -21.94
CA ILE A 105 -4.00 0.01 -23.20
C ILE A 105 -3.98 1.01 -24.35
N GLY A 106 -3.21 0.69 -25.39
CA GLY A 106 -3.18 1.43 -26.65
C GLY A 106 -2.71 2.87 -26.51
N THR A 107 -3.37 3.80 -27.20
CA THR A 107 -2.97 5.22 -27.28
C THR A 107 -2.98 5.93 -25.93
N LYS A 108 -3.76 5.46 -24.95
CA LYS A 108 -3.79 6.03 -23.60
C LYS A 108 -2.45 5.90 -22.87
N ILE A 109 -1.64 4.89 -23.19
CA ILE A 109 -0.29 4.73 -22.61
C ILE A 109 0.58 5.93 -22.98
N VAL A 110 0.49 6.40 -24.23
CA VAL A 110 1.26 7.56 -24.72
C VAL A 110 0.85 8.81 -23.94
N SER A 111 -0.46 9.04 -23.78
CA SER A 111 -0.97 10.19 -23.02
C SER A 111 -0.52 10.18 -21.56
N ILE A 112 -0.43 9.00 -20.92
CA ILE A 112 0.10 8.90 -19.55
C ILE A 112 1.59 9.20 -19.53
N ASN A 113 2.36 8.69 -20.49
CA ASN A 113 3.79 8.93 -20.56
C ASN A 113 4.11 10.43 -20.74
N GLU A 114 3.28 11.16 -21.49
CA GLU A 114 3.41 12.61 -21.67
C GLU A 114 3.26 13.41 -20.36
N LEU A 115 2.49 12.92 -19.38
CA LEU A 115 2.35 13.56 -18.07
C LEU A 115 3.71 13.71 -17.35
N PHE A 116 4.64 12.79 -17.62
CA PHE A 116 5.95 12.76 -16.99
C PHE A 116 7.00 13.58 -17.76
N ASN A 117 6.75 13.90 -19.04
CA ASN A 117 7.69 14.66 -19.87
C ASN A 117 7.60 16.18 -19.64
N HIS A 118 6.55 16.66 -18.98
CA HIS A 118 6.33 18.07 -18.68
C HIS A 118 6.51 18.42 -17.18
N SER A 119 7.06 17.49 -16.40
CA SER A 119 7.29 17.64 -14.95
C SER A 119 8.70 18.14 -14.63
#